data_AF-A0AA51R948-F1
#
_entry.id   AF-A0AA51R948-F1
#
_cell.length_a   1.000
_cell.length_b   1.000
_cell.length_c   1.000
_cell.angle_alpha   90.00
_cell.angle_beta   90.00
_cell.angle_gamma   90.00
#
_symmetry.space_group_name_H-M   'P 1'
#
loop_
_entity.id
_entity.type
_entity.pdbx_description
1 polymer ?
#
loop_
_entity_poly.entity_id
_entity_poly.type
_entity_poly.pdbx_seq_one_letter_code
_entity_poly.pdbx_strand_id
1 'polypeptide(L)'
;MQKKNSQPKPKWLLKLQLNSWEPEILLSGIVLYGMFQVPLLLDQFLLFFSSEVYNDMNAMFTLVAILKIGVFWLIGGLILHLITRGLWVGMVGLSYAFPNGIKPDKLKFQPKYLAKVNDVPTFDQIVLNLERICSFIYSIAFLLFMSLVGTYIYATVLVIIPMVTIISLSDNELITNNLIQSLELYGNIVLSIGIIGVIDFLTMGYFRRFKLFAKLFWPFYKIFNFLTLSSFYRPTYFVVISNFKKAYVFIFLLFFIITSFIGISSVHQNNPEEVFSRLEIWNNNKGNRALEGFYQDKNSSNPSGIIQIPSDIINGNILRVFIPLSISMEDSIKKFIKYDSVMSSKKENFNKGRYFLKGLSNFYKLSIDDSIFNTKSYFQYNNSTNRKGIITYLNVGYLKEGLYELEMRGPKEMYKNSFAIVPFYKTNY
;
A
#
# COMPACT_ATOMS: atom_id res chain seq x y z
N MET A 1 -1.10 -46.46 -9.16
CA MET A 1 -1.80 -45.22 -9.58
C MET A 1 -3.22 -45.59 -9.97
N GLN A 2 -4.22 -45.28 -9.13
CA GLN A 2 -5.63 -45.47 -9.49
C GLN A 2 -6.01 -44.41 -10.53
N LYS A 3 -6.45 -44.84 -11.72
CA LYS A 3 -7.14 -43.98 -12.69
C LYS A 3 -8.39 -43.42 -12.02
N LYS A 4 -8.40 -42.13 -11.74
CA LYS A 4 -9.60 -41.43 -11.28
C LYS A 4 -10.60 -41.43 -12.44
N ASN A 5 -11.70 -42.16 -12.30
CA ASN A 5 -12.81 -42.16 -13.25
C ASN A 5 -13.20 -40.71 -13.56
N SER A 6 -12.98 -40.28 -14.80
CA SER A 6 -13.44 -38.98 -15.29
C SER A 6 -14.95 -39.05 -15.49
N GLN A 7 -15.69 -38.78 -14.41
CA GLN A 7 -17.13 -38.46 -14.49
C GLN A 7 -17.34 -37.43 -15.61
N PRO A 8 -18.30 -37.64 -16.52
CA PRO A 8 -18.57 -36.68 -17.59
C PRO A 8 -18.92 -35.33 -16.97
N LYS A 9 -18.34 -34.25 -17.51
CA LYS A 9 -18.58 -32.89 -16.99
C LYS A 9 -20.09 -32.61 -16.98
N PRO A 10 -20.65 -32.09 -15.87
CA PRO A 10 -22.06 -31.70 -15.83
C PRO A 10 -22.41 -30.70 -16.94
N LYS A 11 -23.57 -30.84 -17.57
CA LYS A 11 -24.01 -29.96 -18.69
C LYS A 11 -24.02 -28.48 -18.30
N TRP A 12 -24.41 -28.15 -17.08
CA TRP A 12 -24.41 -26.77 -16.58
C TRP A 12 -23.00 -26.17 -16.54
N LEU A 13 -21.99 -26.97 -16.15
CA LEU A 13 -20.60 -26.53 -16.08
C LEU A 13 -20.04 -26.30 -17.49
N LEU A 14 -20.37 -27.19 -18.43
CA LEU A 14 -20.01 -27.00 -19.85
C LEU A 14 -20.63 -25.72 -20.42
N LYS A 15 -21.92 -25.49 -20.19
CA LYS A 15 -22.60 -24.27 -20.64
C LYS A 15 -21.97 -23.01 -20.05
N LEU A 16 -21.66 -23.03 -18.74
CA LEU A 16 -20.99 -21.92 -18.07
C LEU A 16 -19.56 -21.69 -18.59
N GLN A 17 -18.81 -22.76 -18.88
CA GLN A 17 -17.47 -22.67 -19.47
C GLN A 17 -17.51 -22.08 -20.89
N LEU A 18 -18.55 -22.36 -21.67
CA LEU A 18 -18.72 -21.81 -23.02
C LEU A 18 -19.12 -20.33 -23.01
N ASN A 19 -19.87 -19.92 -21.98
CA ASN A 19 -20.32 -18.55 -21.79
C ASN A 19 -19.54 -17.81 -20.69
N SER A 20 -18.32 -18.25 -20.37
CA SER A 20 -17.54 -17.71 -19.26
C SER A 20 -17.21 -16.23 -19.44
N TRP A 21 -17.17 -15.77 -20.69
CA TRP A 21 -16.85 -14.41 -21.06
C TRP A 21 -17.76 -13.35 -20.45
N GLU A 22 -19.05 -13.65 -20.31
CA GLU A 22 -20.06 -12.71 -19.82
C GLU A 22 -19.84 -12.36 -18.34
N PRO A 23 -19.83 -13.35 -17.41
CA PRO A 23 -19.53 -13.06 -16.00
C PRO A 23 -18.08 -12.60 -15.79
N GLU A 24 -17.13 -13.04 -16.63
CA GLU A 24 -15.71 -12.65 -16.52
C GLU A 24 -15.51 -11.15 -16.77
N ILE A 25 -16.14 -10.58 -17.80
CA ILE A 25 -16.06 -9.14 -18.09
C ILE A 25 -16.74 -8.33 -16.98
N LEU A 26 -17.95 -8.73 -16.58
CA LEU A 26 -18.71 -8.02 -15.54
C LEU A 26 -17.95 -8.01 -14.21
N LEU A 27 -17.46 -9.17 -13.78
CA LEU A 27 -16.71 -9.31 -12.53
C LEU A 27 -15.39 -8.53 -12.61
N SER A 28 -14.65 -8.65 -13.71
CA SER A 28 -13.39 -7.93 -13.90
C SER A 28 -13.57 -6.42 -13.85
N GLY A 29 -14.62 -5.88 -14.47
CA GLY A 29 -14.92 -4.44 -14.44
C GLY A 29 -15.28 -3.94 -13.04
N ILE A 30 -16.18 -4.64 -12.33
CA ILE A 30 -16.59 -4.27 -10.97
C ILE A 30 -15.42 -4.37 -9.99
N VAL A 31 -14.67 -5.48 -10.04
CA VAL A 31 -13.50 -5.67 -9.18
C VAL A 31 -12.44 -4.62 -9.48
N LEU A 32 -12.15 -4.33 -10.75
CA LEU A 32 -11.17 -3.32 -11.13
C LEU A 32 -11.54 -1.93 -10.58
N TYR A 33 -12.82 -1.53 -10.68
CA TYR A 33 -13.29 -0.28 -10.11
C TYR A 33 -13.08 -0.22 -8.59
N GLY A 34 -13.40 -1.30 -7.87
CA GLY A 34 -13.16 -1.38 -6.43
C GLY A 34 -11.67 -1.33 -6.09
N MET A 35 -10.84 -2.04 -6.86
CA MET A 35 -9.40 -2.12 -6.61
C MET A 35 -8.69 -0.78 -6.77
N PHE A 36 -9.16 0.13 -7.64
CA PHE A 36 -8.59 1.48 -7.75
C PHE A 36 -8.70 2.31 -6.47
N GLN A 37 -9.70 2.01 -5.61
CA GLN A 37 -9.93 2.76 -4.36
C GLN A 37 -9.10 2.21 -3.20
N VAL A 38 -8.71 0.93 -3.25
CA VAL A 38 -8.03 0.24 -2.15
C VAL A 38 -6.70 0.90 -1.74
N PRO A 39 -5.82 1.36 -2.65
CA PRO A 39 -4.57 2.00 -2.26
C PRO A 39 -4.77 3.23 -1.36
N LEU A 40 -5.74 4.08 -1.67
CA LEU A 40 -6.06 5.28 -0.88
C LEU A 40 -6.61 4.91 0.50
N LEU A 41 -7.48 3.89 0.57
CA LEU A 41 -7.99 3.39 1.85
C LEU A 41 -6.87 2.82 2.74
N LEU A 42 -5.90 2.14 2.12
CA LEU A 42 -4.72 1.64 2.82
C LEU A 42 -3.83 2.77 3.35
N ASP A 43 -3.70 3.88 2.61
CA ASP A 43 -3.01 5.09 3.11
C ASP A 43 -3.73 5.71 4.30
N GLN A 44 -5.04 5.86 4.23
CA GLN A 44 -5.84 6.37 5.35
C GLN A 44 -5.75 5.47 6.58
N PHE A 45 -5.79 4.15 6.38
CA PHE A 45 -5.61 3.18 7.46
C PHE A 45 -4.24 3.32 8.13
N LEU A 46 -3.17 3.44 7.34
CA LEU A 46 -1.82 3.61 7.87
C LEU A 46 -1.65 4.95 8.59
N LEU A 47 -2.23 6.02 8.05
CA LEU A 47 -2.26 7.33 8.70
C LEU A 47 -3.00 7.31 10.04
N PHE A 48 -4.10 6.56 10.15
CA PHE A 48 -4.82 6.36 11.41
C PHE A 48 -3.97 5.55 12.41
N PHE A 49 -3.44 4.41 11.96
CA PHE A 49 -2.66 3.50 12.82
C PHE A 49 -1.41 4.17 13.39
N SER A 50 -0.71 4.96 12.58
CA SER A 50 0.47 5.72 12.99
C SER A 50 0.16 6.84 13.99
N SER A 51 -1.00 7.50 13.89
CA SER A 51 -1.36 8.57 14.83
C SER A 51 -1.96 8.07 16.14
N GLU A 52 -2.66 6.93 16.13
CA GLU A 52 -3.55 6.50 17.22
C GLU A 52 -3.23 5.13 17.82
N VAL A 53 -2.28 4.36 17.28
CA VAL A 53 -1.95 3.02 17.82
C VAL A 53 -0.47 2.83 18.14
N TYR A 54 0.43 3.09 17.20
CA TYR A 54 1.86 2.78 17.38
C TYR A 54 2.75 3.73 16.57
N ASN A 55 3.99 3.96 17.01
CA ASN A 55 4.89 4.95 16.39
C ASN A 55 6.02 4.38 15.54
N ASP A 56 6.46 3.14 15.78
CA ASP A 56 7.49 2.54 14.93
C ASP A 56 6.84 1.84 13.75
N MET A 57 7.04 2.43 12.57
CA MET A 57 6.19 2.18 11.42
C MET A 57 6.84 1.32 10.35
N ASN A 58 8.14 0.99 10.45
CA ASN A 58 8.85 0.36 9.34
C ASN A 58 8.22 -0.98 8.93
N ALA A 59 7.82 -1.79 9.91
CA ALA A 59 7.13 -3.06 9.65
C ALA A 59 5.73 -2.85 9.03
N MET A 60 4.93 -1.94 9.59
CA MET A 60 3.56 -1.67 9.11
C MET A 60 3.52 -1.03 7.72
N PHE A 61 4.40 -0.07 7.45
CA PHE A 61 4.60 0.48 6.11
C PHE A 61 4.94 -0.62 5.11
N THR A 62 5.87 -1.52 5.45
CA THR A 62 6.26 -2.63 4.57
C THR A 62 5.08 -3.54 4.26
N LEU A 63 4.24 -3.84 5.25
CA LEU A 63 3.07 -4.71 5.08
C LEU A 63 1.98 -4.07 4.22
N VAL A 64 1.67 -2.80 4.47
CA VAL A 64 0.75 -2.03 3.63
C VAL A 64 1.29 -1.90 2.21
N ALA A 65 2.60 -1.70 2.05
CA ALA A 65 3.24 -1.68 0.73
C ALA A 65 3.10 -3.03 0.01
N ILE A 66 3.31 -4.18 0.68
CA ILE A 66 3.09 -5.51 0.09
C ILE A 66 1.65 -5.66 -0.43
N LEU A 67 0.65 -5.23 0.34
CA LEU A 67 -0.75 -5.27 -0.10
C LEU A 67 -1.00 -4.36 -1.30
N LYS A 68 -0.50 -3.12 -1.27
CA LYS A 68 -0.64 -2.18 -2.40
C LYS A 68 -0.02 -2.74 -3.68
N ILE A 69 1.17 -3.31 -3.60
CA ILE A 69 1.82 -3.97 -4.75
C ILE A 69 0.98 -5.12 -5.26
N GLY A 70 0.39 -5.94 -4.37
CA GLY A 70 -0.57 -6.97 -4.77
C GLY A 70 -1.76 -6.39 -5.53
N VAL A 71 -2.37 -5.32 -5.01
CA VAL A 71 -3.47 -4.62 -5.66
C VAL A 71 -3.07 -4.08 -7.03
N PHE A 72 -1.89 -3.49 -7.19
CA PHE A 72 -1.41 -3.01 -8.49
C PHE A 72 -1.16 -4.13 -9.50
N TRP A 73 -0.65 -5.29 -9.06
CA TRP A 73 -0.55 -6.48 -9.91
C TRP A 73 -1.92 -6.96 -10.38
N LEU A 74 -2.92 -6.94 -9.50
CA LEU A 74 -4.28 -7.30 -9.86
C LEU A 74 -4.89 -6.29 -10.84
N ILE A 75 -4.76 -4.98 -10.57
CA ILE A 75 -5.22 -3.90 -11.45
C ILE A 75 -4.60 -4.04 -12.85
N GLY A 76 -3.27 -4.12 -12.93
CA GLY A 76 -2.57 -4.25 -14.20
C GLY A 76 -2.97 -5.50 -14.97
N GLY A 77 -3.12 -6.62 -14.26
CA GLY A 77 -3.59 -7.88 -14.84
C GLY A 77 -5.04 -7.81 -15.36
N LEU A 78 -5.94 -7.18 -14.63
CA LEU A 78 -7.34 -6.99 -15.05
C LEU A 78 -7.46 -6.00 -16.22
N ILE A 79 -6.67 -4.93 -16.25
CA ILE A 79 -6.59 -4.02 -17.41
C ILE A 79 -6.12 -4.79 -18.63
N LEU A 80 -5.02 -5.54 -18.52
CA LEU A 80 -4.50 -6.34 -19.63
C LEU A 80 -5.53 -7.37 -20.09
N HIS A 81 -6.22 -8.03 -19.16
CA HIS A 81 -7.31 -8.95 -19.46
C HIS A 81 -8.42 -8.26 -20.28
N LEU A 82 -8.93 -7.11 -19.82
CA LEU A 82 -9.99 -6.37 -20.52
C LEU A 82 -9.55 -5.87 -21.91
N ILE A 83 -8.31 -5.43 -22.07
CA ILE A 83 -7.75 -5.05 -23.38
C ILE A 83 -7.74 -6.28 -24.32
N THR A 84 -7.22 -7.41 -23.85
CA THR A 84 -7.21 -8.64 -24.66
C THR A 84 -8.62 -9.15 -24.99
N ARG A 85 -9.58 -8.94 -24.09
CA ARG A 85 -10.99 -9.24 -24.34
C ARG A 85 -11.59 -8.31 -25.40
N GLY A 86 -11.23 -7.02 -25.40
CA GLY A 86 -11.59 -6.10 -26.47
C GLY A 86 -11.10 -6.56 -27.84
N LEU A 87 -9.85 -7.03 -27.92
CA LEU A 87 -9.31 -7.65 -29.14
C LEU A 87 -10.11 -8.90 -29.54
N TRP A 88 -10.43 -9.76 -28.57
CA TRP A 88 -11.26 -10.95 -28.80
C TRP A 88 -12.63 -10.59 -29.39
N VAL A 89 -13.34 -9.61 -28.82
CA VAL A 89 -14.64 -9.13 -29.32
C VAL A 89 -14.52 -8.63 -30.76
N GLY A 90 -13.46 -7.87 -31.06
CA GLY A 90 -13.18 -7.40 -32.42
C GLY A 90 -13.00 -8.56 -33.40
N MET A 91 -12.26 -9.61 -33.02
CA MET A 91 -12.05 -10.79 -33.87
C MET A 91 -13.32 -11.63 -34.05
N VAL A 92 -14.17 -11.73 -33.03
CA VAL A 92 -15.51 -12.36 -33.15
C VAL A 92 -16.39 -11.59 -34.12
N GLY A 93 -16.39 -10.25 -34.02
CA GLY A 93 -17.10 -9.39 -34.97
C GLY A 93 -16.62 -9.57 -36.41
N LEU A 94 -15.30 -9.67 -36.62
CA LEU A 94 -14.71 -9.95 -37.93
C LEU A 94 -15.05 -11.34 -38.46
N SER A 95 -15.06 -12.38 -37.61
CA SER A 95 -15.44 -13.73 -38.06
C SER A 95 -16.90 -13.79 -38.51
N TYR A 96 -17.78 -13.04 -37.84
CA TYR A 96 -19.18 -12.90 -38.23
C TYR A 96 -19.36 -12.09 -39.53
N ALA A 97 -18.70 -10.93 -39.64
CA ALA A 97 -18.83 -10.05 -40.81
C ALA A 97 -18.15 -10.63 -42.08
N PHE A 98 -17.09 -11.40 -41.91
CA PHE A 98 -16.30 -12.00 -42.99
C PHE A 98 -16.10 -13.51 -42.77
N PRO A 99 -17.16 -14.33 -42.93
CA PRO A 99 -17.13 -15.76 -42.59
C PRO A 99 -16.14 -16.58 -43.44
N ASN A 100 -15.86 -16.11 -44.66
CA ASN A 100 -14.89 -16.74 -45.56
C ASN A 100 -13.45 -16.26 -45.33
N GLY A 101 -13.21 -15.43 -44.31
CA GLY A 101 -11.90 -14.95 -43.94
C GLY A 101 -11.21 -14.10 -45.02
N ILE A 102 -9.88 -14.15 -45.00
CA ILE A 102 -9.01 -13.47 -45.96
C ILE A 102 -9.17 -14.13 -47.33
N LYS A 103 -9.27 -13.33 -48.40
CA LYS A 103 -9.32 -13.81 -49.80
C LYS A 103 -7.98 -13.50 -50.49
N PRO A 104 -6.98 -14.41 -50.45
CA PRO A 104 -5.62 -14.12 -50.93
C PRO A 104 -5.59 -13.70 -52.40
N ASP A 105 -6.46 -14.29 -53.22
CA ASP A 105 -6.56 -14.02 -54.66
C ASP A 105 -6.90 -12.56 -54.98
N LYS A 106 -7.57 -11.85 -54.05
CA LYS A 106 -7.94 -10.44 -54.21
C LYS A 106 -6.81 -9.46 -53.86
N LEU A 107 -5.77 -9.91 -53.16
CA LEU A 107 -4.72 -9.04 -52.63
C LEU A 107 -3.65 -8.67 -53.66
N LYS A 108 -3.59 -9.39 -54.80
CA LYS A 108 -2.61 -9.16 -55.90
C LYS A 108 -1.16 -9.05 -55.41
N PHE A 109 -0.82 -9.76 -54.33
CA PHE A 109 0.52 -9.74 -53.74
C PHE A 109 1.48 -10.66 -54.51
N GLN A 110 2.78 -10.34 -54.45
CA GLN A 110 3.84 -11.22 -54.97
C GLN A 110 3.89 -12.55 -54.18
N PRO A 111 4.34 -13.67 -54.77
CA PRO A 111 4.26 -15.01 -54.17
C PRO A 111 4.82 -15.12 -52.75
N LYS A 112 5.94 -14.43 -52.48
CA LYS A 112 6.57 -14.40 -51.14
C LYS A 112 5.67 -13.80 -50.06
N TYR A 113 4.87 -12.79 -50.41
CA TYR A 113 3.92 -12.15 -49.49
C TYR A 113 2.60 -12.93 -49.40
N LEU A 114 2.14 -13.54 -50.50
CA LEU A 114 0.98 -14.45 -50.48
C LEU A 114 1.21 -15.64 -49.55
N ALA A 115 2.42 -16.22 -49.54
CA ALA A 115 2.78 -17.28 -48.60
C ALA A 115 2.55 -16.83 -47.13
N LYS A 116 2.93 -15.59 -46.80
CA LYS A 116 2.70 -15.02 -45.47
C LYS A 116 1.24 -14.74 -45.15
N VAL A 117 0.43 -14.37 -46.13
CA VAL A 117 -1.02 -14.24 -45.93
C VAL A 117 -1.66 -15.60 -45.67
N ASN A 118 -1.22 -16.64 -46.37
CA ASN A 118 -1.74 -18.00 -46.18
C ASN A 118 -1.31 -18.64 -44.85
N ASP A 119 -0.19 -18.18 -44.27
CA ASP A 119 0.24 -18.56 -42.92
C ASP A 119 -0.63 -17.92 -41.80
N VAL A 120 -1.45 -16.91 -42.12
CA VAL A 120 -2.30 -16.24 -41.13
C VAL A 120 -3.40 -17.21 -40.66
N PRO A 121 -3.56 -17.43 -39.34
CA PRO A 121 -4.61 -18.29 -38.82
C PRO A 121 -6.02 -17.81 -39.21
N THR A 122 -6.97 -18.74 -39.29
CA THR A 122 -8.37 -18.37 -39.54
C THR A 122 -8.94 -17.55 -38.39
N PHE A 123 -9.97 -16.74 -38.64
CA PHE A 123 -10.59 -15.95 -37.59
C PHE A 123 -11.04 -16.80 -36.39
N ASP A 124 -11.62 -17.98 -36.64
CA ASP A 124 -12.01 -18.91 -35.56
C ASP A 124 -10.81 -19.37 -34.71
N GLN A 125 -9.67 -19.67 -35.34
CA GLN A 125 -8.46 -20.04 -34.62
C GLN A 125 -7.93 -18.87 -33.79
N ILE A 126 -7.97 -17.65 -34.33
CA ILE A 126 -7.56 -16.44 -33.60
C ILE A 126 -8.48 -16.22 -32.39
N VAL A 127 -9.80 -16.33 -32.57
CA VAL A 127 -10.79 -16.20 -31.49
C VAL A 127 -10.54 -17.24 -30.40
N LEU A 128 -10.34 -18.51 -30.75
CA LEU A 128 -10.04 -19.57 -29.77
C LEU A 128 -8.71 -19.36 -29.04
N ASN A 129 -7.70 -18.84 -29.72
CA ASN A 129 -6.41 -18.53 -29.11
C ASN A 129 -6.52 -17.33 -28.15
N LEU A 130 -7.23 -16.28 -28.57
CA LEU A 130 -7.49 -15.11 -27.73
C LEU A 130 -8.31 -15.47 -26.50
N GLU A 131 -9.32 -16.35 -26.61
CA GLU A 131 -10.08 -16.85 -25.45
C GLU A 131 -9.15 -17.48 -24.40
N ARG A 132 -8.26 -18.38 -24.85
CA ARG A 132 -7.26 -19.01 -23.97
C ARG A 132 -6.33 -17.99 -23.33
N ILE A 133 -5.88 -17.00 -24.09
CA ILE A 133 -5.00 -15.92 -23.59
C ILE A 133 -5.74 -15.07 -22.54
N CYS A 134 -6.99 -14.67 -22.79
CA CYS A 134 -7.79 -13.88 -21.86
C CYS A 134 -7.95 -14.61 -20.51
N SER A 135 -8.41 -15.87 -20.56
CA SER A 135 -8.56 -16.71 -19.37
C SER A 135 -7.24 -16.95 -18.62
N PHE A 136 -6.15 -17.10 -19.37
CA PHE A 136 -4.81 -17.28 -18.80
C PHE A 136 -4.33 -16.03 -18.07
N ILE A 137 -4.47 -14.84 -18.69
CA ILE A 137 -4.08 -13.56 -18.08
C ILE A 137 -4.86 -13.32 -16.79
N TYR A 138 -6.18 -13.54 -16.81
CA TYR A 138 -7.03 -13.43 -15.62
C TYR A 138 -6.54 -14.35 -14.50
N SER A 139 -6.28 -15.62 -14.83
CA SER A 139 -5.81 -16.61 -13.87
C SER A 139 -4.43 -16.26 -13.29
N ILE A 140 -3.52 -15.76 -14.11
CA ILE A 140 -2.18 -15.32 -13.69
C ILE A 140 -2.26 -14.09 -12.78
N ALA A 141 -3.08 -13.10 -13.12
CA ALA A 141 -3.28 -11.91 -12.29
C ALA A 141 -3.76 -12.31 -10.88
N PHE A 142 -4.74 -13.21 -10.81
CA PHE A 142 -5.24 -13.73 -9.55
C PHE A 142 -4.20 -14.59 -8.79
N LEU A 143 -3.41 -15.41 -9.50
CA LEU A 143 -2.32 -16.18 -8.90
C LEU A 143 -1.30 -15.26 -8.21
N LEU A 144 -0.85 -14.21 -8.90
CA LEU A 144 0.14 -13.27 -8.37
C LEU A 144 -0.42 -12.50 -7.17
N PHE A 145 -1.62 -11.93 -7.31
CA PHE A 145 -2.32 -11.22 -6.24
C PHE A 145 -2.49 -12.10 -4.99
N MET A 146 -3.07 -13.30 -5.15
CA MET A 146 -3.33 -14.20 -4.03
C MET A 146 -2.04 -14.72 -3.39
N SER A 147 -0.94 -14.84 -4.15
CA SER A 147 0.35 -15.21 -3.57
C SER A 147 0.88 -14.11 -2.62
N LEU A 148 0.72 -12.83 -2.97
CA LEU A 148 1.10 -11.70 -2.11
C LEU A 148 0.19 -11.56 -0.90
N VAL A 149 -1.13 -11.70 -1.09
CA VAL A 149 -2.09 -11.75 0.03
C VAL A 149 -1.75 -12.90 0.98
N GLY A 150 -1.37 -14.06 0.44
CA GLY A 150 -0.90 -15.19 1.24
C GLY A 150 0.33 -14.85 2.08
N THR A 151 1.35 -14.22 1.50
CA THR A 151 2.53 -13.75 2.23
C THR A 151 2.17 -12.72 3.30
N TYR A 152 1.25 -11.79 3.01
CA TYR A 152 0.75 -10.82 3.98
C TYR A 152 0.06 -11.49 5.18
N ILE A 153 -0.82 -12.47 4.94
CA ILE A 153 -1.52 -13.20 6.00
C ILE A 153 -0.51 -13.99 6.83
N TYR A 154 0.47 -14.65 6.19
CA TYR A 154 1.55 -15.35 6.87
C TYR A 154 2.29 -14.43 7.85
N ALA A 155 2.72 -13.26 7.39
CA ALA A 155 3.42 -12.27 8.24
C ALA A 155 2.52 -11.73 9.35
N THR A 156 1.25 -11.44 9.04
CA THR A 156 0.30 -10.91 10.02
C THR A 156 0.03 -11.90 11.14
N VAL A 157 -0.27 -13.15 10.81
CA VAL A 157 -0.65 -14.18 11.78
C VAL A 157 0.53 -14.63 12.63
N LEU A 158 1.72 -14.78 12.03
CA LEU A 158 2.86 -15.35 12.73
C LEU A 158 3.84 -14.33 13.32
N VAL A 159 3.79 -13.07 12.89
CA VAL A 159 4.71 -12.03 13.39
C VAL A 159 3.93 -10.96 14.14
N ILE A 160 2.98 -10.30 13.48
CA ILE A 160 2.30 -9.13 14.04
C ILE A 160 1.44 -9.49 15.24
N ILE A 161 0.53 -10.46 15.11
CA ILE A 161 -0.40 -10.80 16.18
C ILE A 161 0.37 -11.21 17.45
N PRO A 162 1.35 -12.14 17.39
CA PRO A 162 2.17 -12.46 18.56
C PRO A 162 2.91 -11.23 19.13
N MET A 163 3.54 -10.42 18.28
CA MET A 163 4.28 -9.23 18.73
C MET A 163 3.37 -8.24 19.46
N VAL A 164 2.23 -7.87 18.88
CA VAL A 164 1.27 -6.94 19.47
C VAL A 164 0.68 -7.51 20.76
N THR A 165 0.29 -8.79 20.78
CA THR A 165 -0.28 -9.42 21.99
C THR A 165 0.71 -9.40 23.15
N ILE A 166 1.98 -9.74 22.91
CA ILE A 166 3.00 -9.80 23.96
C ILE A 166 3.31 -8.40 24.49
N ILE A 167 3.45 -7.39 23.60
CA ILE A 167 3.64 -6.00 24.01
C ILE A 167 2.44 -5.47 24.82
N SER A 168 1.22 -5.82 24.41
CA SER A 168 0.00 -5.35 25.12
C SER A 168 -0.19 -5.97 26.51
N LEU A 169 0.46 -7.10 26.79
CA LEU A 169 0.38 -7.81 28.06
C LEU A 169 1.56 -7.49 28.99
N SER A 170 2.58 -6.77 28.51
CA SER A 170 3.78 -6.45 29.30
C SER A 170 3.66 -5.07 29.96
N ASP A 171 3.36 -5.04 31.27
CA ASP A 171 3.22 -3.80 32.05
C ASP A 171 4.54 -3.25 32.63
N ASN A 172 5.67 -3.98 32.52
CA ASN A 172 6.93 -3.63 33.18
C ASN A 172 8.03 -3.21 32.19
N GLU A 173 8.47 -1.95 32.24
CA GLU A 173 9.47 -1.35 31.33
C GLU A 173 10.80 -2.13 31.25
N LEU A 174 11.31 -2.67 32.36
CA LEU A 174 12.59 -3.41 32.38
C LEU A 174 12.50 -4.82 31.78
N ILE A 175 11.36 -5.49 31.95
CA ILE A 175 11.09 -6.80 31.33
C ILE A 175 10.86 -6.60 29.81
N THR A 176 10.37 -5.43 29.43
CA THR A 176 9.99 -5.08 28.06
C THR A 176 11.19 -5.06 27.10
N ASN A 177 12.37 -4.57 27.50
CA ASN A 177 13.52 -4.49 26.57
C ASN A 177 14.09 -5.86 26.16
N ASN A 178 14.28 -6.78 27.12
CA ASN A 178 14.76 -8.14 26.80
C ASN A 178 13.71 -8.94 26.02
N LEU A 179 12.42 -8.74 26.34
CA LEU A 179 11.32 -9.33 25.58
C LEU A 179 11.26 -8.81 24.15
N ILE A 180 11.39 -7.50 23.92
CA ILE A 180 11.42 -6.91 22.57
C ILE A 180 12.53 -7.52 21.73
N GLN A 181 13.76 -7.63 22.25
CA GLN A 181 14.86 -8.24 21.50
C GLN A 181 14.58 -9.71 21.14
N SER A 182 14.00 -10.47 22.06
CA SER A 182 13.60 -11.86 21.77
C SER A 182 12.46 -11.96 20.75
N LEU A 183 11.53 -11.01 20.74
CA LEU A 183 10.44 -10.92 19.77
C LEU A 183 10.95 -10.57 18.38
N GLU A 184 11.91 -9.64 18.28
CA GLU A 184 12.59 -9.32 17.02
C GLU A 184 13.32 -10.54 16.45
N LEU A 185 14.05 -11.26 17.30
CA LEU A 185 14.72 -12.52 16.90
C LEU A 185 13.70 -13.56 16.42
N TYR A 186 12.59 -13.74 17.15
CA TYR A 186 11.49 -14.62 16.75
C TYR A 186 10.92 -14.22 15.39
N GLY A 187 10.61 -12.93 15.19
CA GLY A 187 10.10 -12.40 13.94
C GLY A 187 11.05 -12.68 12.77
N ASN A 188 12.36 -12.45 12.96
CA ASN A 188 13.38 -12.72 11.95
C ASN A 188 13.48 -14.22 11.59
N ILE A 189 13.37 -15.10 12.58
CA ILE A 189 13.35 -16.56 12.35
C ILE A 189 12.11 -16.96 11.54
N VAL A 190 10.93 -16.47 11.92
CA VAL A 190 9.67 -16.76 11.22
C VAL A 190 9.72 -16.24 9.77
N LEU A 191 10.19 -15.02 9.55
CA LEU A 191 10.34 -14.46 8.20
C LEU A 191 11.35 -15.25 7.36
N SER A 192 12.46 -15.69 7.96
CA SER A 192 13.44 -16.54 7.28
C SER A 192 12.85 -17.87 6.83
N ILE A 193 11.99 -18.47 7.67
CA ILE A 193 11.23 -19.68 7.32
C ILE A 193 10.25 -19.38 6.16
N GLY A 194 9.58 -18.22 6.18
CA GLY A 194 8.75 -17.76 5.08
C GLY A 194 9.50 -17.65 3.75
N ILE A 195 10.75 -17.13 3.79
CA ILE A 195 11.64 -17.04 2.62
C ILE A 195 11.92 -18.43 2.02
N ILE A 196 12.11 -19.47 2.84
CA ILE A 196 12.27 -20.85 2.33
C ILE A 196 11.02 -21.29 1.55
N GLY A 197 9.82 -20.93 2.02
CA GLY A 197 8.57 -21.16 1.31
C GLY A 197 8.50 -20.43 -0.04
N VAL A 198 8.95 -19.18 -0.09
CA VAL A 198 9.05 -18.38 -1.33
C VAL A 198 10.06 -19.00 -2.30
N ILE A 199 11.21 -19.48 -1.81
CA ILE A 199 12.20 -20.19 -2.63
C ILE A 199 11.61 -21.49 -3.20
N ASP A 200 10.88 -22.29 -2.42
CA ASP A 200 10.20 -23.49 -2.96
C ASP A 200 9.17 -23.12 -4.05
N PHE A 201 8.45 -22.02 -3.85
CA PHE A 201 7.49 -21.50 -4.81
C PHE A 201 8.17 -21.04 -6.13
N LEU A 202 9.28 -20.32 -6.05
CA LEU A 202 10.06 -19.90 -7.22
C LEU A 202 10.66 -21.10 -7.97
N THR A 203 11.23 -22.03 -7.23
CA THR A 203 11.95 -23.20 -7.78
C THR A 203 11.02 -24.34 -8.20
N MET A 204 9.70 -24.13 -8.13
CA MET A 204 8.69 -25.07 -8.59
C MET A 204 8.74 -26.40 -7.82
N GLY A 205 8.90 -26.30 -6.50
CA GLY A 205 8.94 -27.44 -5.62
C GLY A 205 10.27 -28.18 -5.61
N TYR A 206 11.40 -27.49 -5.71
CA TYR A 206 12.71 -28.14 -5.72
C TYR A 206 12.95 -28.98 -4.45
N PHE A 207 12.60 -28.46 -3.27
CA PHE A 207 12.80 -29.18 -2.00
C PHE A 207 11.92 -30.43 -1.89
N ARG A 208 10.79 -30.45 -2.60
CA ARG A 208 9.86 -31.59 -2.63
C ARG A 208 10.36 -32.76 -3.49
N ARG A 209 11.45 -32.61 -4.23
CA ARG A 209 12.00 -33.66 -5.11
C ARG A 209 12.88 -34.68 -4.38
N PHE A 210 13.52 -34.28 -3.29
CA PHE A 210 14.42 -35.15 -2.53
C PHE A 210 13.69 -35.82 -1.36
N LYS A 211 13.76 -37.15 -1.24
CA LYS A 211 12.94 -37.95 -0.30
C LYS A 211 13.10 -37.52 1.17
N LEU A 212 14.33 -37.27 1.62
CA LEU A 212 14.62 -36.87 3.01
C LEU A 212 14.11 -35.44 3.29
N PHE A 213 14.47 -34.49 2.41
CA PHE A 213 14.02 -33.10 2.52
C PHE A 213 12.50 -32.98 2.42
N ALA A 214 11.85 -33.72 1.52
CA ALA A 214 10.39 -33.72 1.38
C ALA A 214 9.68 -34.19 2.66
N LYS A 215 10.22 -35.21 3.36
CA LYS A 215 9.66 -35.70 4.63
C LYS A 215 9.77 -34.63 5.74
N LEU A 216 10.91 -33.96 5.84
CA LEU A 216 11.14 -32.88 6.82
C LEU A 216 10.31 -31.62 6.49
N PHE A 217 10.20 -31.26 5.21
CA PHE A 217 9.52 -30.06 4.73
C PHE A 217 7.99 -30.21 4.72
N TRP A 218 7.45 -31.43 4.69
CA TRP A 218 6.01 -31.70 4.61
C TRP A 218 5.14 -31.03 5.70
N PRO A 219 5.44 -31.12 7.00
CA PRO A 219 4.65 -30.45 8.03
C PRO A 219 4.69 -28.92 7.87
N PHE A 220 5.86 -28.36 7.60
CA PHE A 220 6.02 -26.94 7.32
C PHE A 220 5.20 -26.51 6.10
N TYR A 221 5.30 -27.25 4.99
CA TYR A 221 4.54 -27.03 3.79
C TYR A 221 3.04 -26.97 4.12
N LYS A 222 2.48 -27.94 4.87
CA LYS A 222 1.05 -27.90 5.24
C LYS A 222 0.65 -26.60 5.94
N ILE A 223 1.41 -26.18 6.96
CA ILE A 223 1.14 -24.96 7.73
C ILE A 223 1.25 -23.74 6.83
N PHE A 224 2.34 -23.62 6.08
CA PHE A 224 2.57 -22.53 5.14
C PHE A 224 1.41 -22.40 4.15
N ASN A 225 0.92 -23.52 3.62
CA ASN A 225 -0.15 -23.51 2.62
C ASN A 225 -1.51 -23.09 3.17
N PHE A 226 -1.78 -23.51 4.41
CA PHE A 226 -2.99 -23.13 5.11
C PHE A 226 -2.97 -21.63 5.39
N LEU A 227 -1.87 -21.12 5.95
CA LEU A 227 -1.71 -19.71 6.29
C LEU A 227 -1.70 -18.80 5.06
N THR A 228 -1.01 -19.20 4.00
CA THR A 228 -0.95 -18.41 2.76
C THR A 228 -2.19 -18.55 1.88
N LEU A 229 -3.24 -19.25 2.35
CA LEU A 229 -4.45 -19.53 1.59
C LEU A 229 -4.15 -20.14 0.21
N SER A 230 -3.12 -20.99 0.14
CA SER A 230 -2.63 -21.49 -1.15
C SER A 230 -3.66 -22.27 -1.96
N SER A 231 -4.73 -22.75 -1.34
CA SER A 231 -5.85 -23.43 -1.99
C SER A 231 -6.44 -22.62 -3.16
N PHE A 232 -6.42 -21.29 -3.09
CA PHE A 232 -7.02 -20.43 -4.12
C PHE A 232 -6.15 -20.26 -5.37
N TYR A 233 -4.82 -20.36 -5.27
CA TYR A 233 -3.93 -20.09 -6.39
C TYR A 233 -3.14 -21.32 -6.88
N ARG A 234 -3.08 -22.39 -6.09
CA ARG A 234 -2.36 -23.62 -6.43
C ARG A 234 -2.79 -24.33 -7.70
N PRO A 235 -4.10 -24.50 -7.97
CA PRO A 235 -4.51 -25.15 -9.21
C PRO A 235 -3.91 -24.43 -10.42
N THR A 236 -4.00 -23.10 -10.44
CA THR A 236 -3.40 -22.25 -11.48
C THR A 236 -1.89 -22.39 -11.53
N TYR A 237 -1.21 -22.32 -10.38
CA TYR A 237 0.24 -22.49 -10.29
C TYR A 237 0.71 -23.84 -10.88
N PHE A 238 0.02 -24.94 -10.55
CA PHE A 238 0.38 -26.25 -11.09
C PHE A 238 0.09 -26.36 -12.58
N VAL A 239 -1.01 -25.77 -13.07
CA VAL A 239 -1.29 -25.69 -14.52
C VAL A 239 -0.16 -24.95 -15.25
N VAL A 240 0.31 -23.84 -14.71
CA VAL A 240 1.42 -23.06 -15.31
C VAL A 240 2.69 -23.91 -15.36
N ILE A 241 3.09 -24.51 -14.25
CA ILE A 241 4.34 -25.28 -14.17
C ILE A 241 4.31 -26.55 -15.01
N SER A 242 3.15 -27.19 -15.16
CA SER A 242 3.03 -28.42 -15.94
C SER A 242 2.98 -28.18 -17.45
N ASN A 243 2.47 -27.01 -17.89
CA ASN A 243 2.23 -26.73 -19.31
C ASN A 243 3.31 -25.84 -19.96
N PHE A 244 4.04 -25.04 -19.18
CA PHE A 244 5.09 -24.16 -19.71
C PHE A 244 6.49 -24.68 -19.40
N LYS A 245 7.48 -24.30 -20.24
CA LYS A 245 8.89 -24.62 -19.95
C LYS A 245 9.30 -23.97 -18.64
N LYS A 246 9.91 -24.76 -17.74
CA LYS A 246 10.32 -24.32 -16.40
C LYS A 246 11.17 -23.04 -16.41
N ALA A 247 12.06 -22.87 -17.39
CA ALA A 247 12.88 -21.67 -17.50
C ALA A 247 12.04 -20.39 -17.64
N TYR A 248 11.00 -20.39 -18.47
CA TYR A 248 10.14 -19.21 -18.67
C TYR A 248 9.29 -18.91 -17.45
N VAL A 249 8.75 -19.94 -16.79
CA VAL A 249 7.99 -19.74 -15.54
C VAL A 249 8.90 -19.18 -14.45
N PHE A 250 10.15 -19.65 -14.36
CA PHE A 250 11.11 -19.18 -13.37
C PHE A 250 11.46 -17.71 -13.62
N ILE A 251 11.78 -17.35 -14.86
CA ILE A 251 12.07 -15.96 -15.25
C ILE A 251 10.87 -15.05 -14.96
N PHE A 252 9.64 -15.50 -15.26
CA PHE A 252 8.43 -14.75 -14.98
C PHE A 252 8.21 -14.51 -13.49
N LEU A 253 8.33 -15.55 -12.65
CA LEU A 253 8.18 -15.42 -11.20
C LEU A 253 9.32 -14.58 -10.59
N LEU A 254 10.53 -14.68 -11.13
CA LEU A 254 11.66 -13.85 -10.73
C LEU A 254 11.42 -12.37 -11.07
N PHE A 255 10.95 -12.08 -12.28
CA PHE A 255 10.56 -10.73 -12.69
C PHE A 255 9.49 -10.18 -11.75
N PHE A 256 8.46 -10.97 -11.45
CA PHE A 256 7.41 -10.62 -10.50
C PHE A 256 7.95 -10.24 -9.12
N ILE A 257 8.88 -11.03 -8.56
CA ILE A 257 9.46 -10.73 -7.25
C ILE A 257 10.35 -9.49 -7.28
N ILE A 258 11.22 -9.36 -8.28
CA ILE A 258 12.13 -8.22 -8.39
C ILE A 258 11.33 -6.91 -8.51
N THR A 259 10.36 -6.87 -9.41
CA THR A 259 9.51 -5.69 -9.59
C THR A 259 8.63 -5.41 -8.37
N SER A 260 8.17 -6.44 -7.66
CA SER A 260 7.45 -6.26 -6.39
C SER A 260 8.36 -5.67 -5.31
N PHE A 261 9.62 -6.11 -5.24
CA PHE A 261 10.61 -5.56 -4.30
C PHE A 261 10.94 -4.09 -4.60
N ILE A 262 11.18 -3.76 -5.89
CA ILE A 262 11.36 -2.38 -6.35
C ILE A 262 10.12 -1.54 -6.05
N GLY A 263 8.92 -2.11 -6.24
CA GLY A 263 7.66 -1.46 -5.89
C GLY A 263 7.56 -1.13 -4.41
N ILE A 264 7.88 -2.09 -3.53
CA ILE A 264 7.89 -1.87 -2.07
C ILE A 264 8.90 -0.78 -1.69
N SER A 265 10.12 -0.81 -2.23
CA SER A 265 11.11 0.24 -1.96
C SER A 265 10.66 1.61 -2.44
N SER A 266 9.95 1.66 -3.57
CA SER A 266 9.39 2.90 -4.12
C SER A 266 8.20 3.42 -3.32
N VAL A 267 7.42 2.56 -2.66
CA VAL A 267 6.34 2.99 -1.73
C VAL A 267 6.92 3.53 -0.43
N HIS A 268 8.03 2.97 0.05
CA HIS A 268 8.75 3.48 1.23
C HIS A 268 9.38 4.86 1.00
N GLN A 269 9.80 5.13 -0.23
CA GLN A 269 10.25 6.46 -0.63
C GLN A 269 8.99 7.28 -0.97
N ASN A 270 8.65 8.28 -0.16
CA ASN A 270 7.44 9.10 -0.35
C ASN A 270 7.32 9.80 -1.73
N ASN A 271 8.33 9.69 -2.59
CA ASN A 271 8.39 10.26 -3.93
C ASN A 271 8.79 9.18 -4.95
N PRO A 272 7.87 8.34 -5.46
CA PRO A 272 8.18 7.36 -6.51
C PRO A 272 8.76 8.00 -7.78
N GLU A 273 8.47 9.29 -8.02
CA GLU A 273 9.01 10.10 -9.12
C GLU A 273 10.52 10.31 -9.02
N GLU A 274 11.12 10.26 -7.82
CA GLU A 274 12.56 10.42 -7.63
C GLU A 274 13.36 9.24 -8.19
N VAL A 275 12.77 8.04 -8.30
CA VAL A 275 13.47 6.85 -8.84
C VAL A 275 13.89 7.04 -10.30
N PHE A 276 13.12 7.81 -11.08
CA PHE A 276 13.43 8.14 -12.47
C PHE A 276 13.88 9.59 -12.66
N SER A 277 13.84 10.40 -11.60
CA SER A 277 14.29 11.78 -11.66
C SER A 277 15.81 11.84 -11.73
N ARG A 278 16.33 12.55 -12.73
CA ARG A 278 17.75 12.92 -12.82
C ARG A 278 18.00 14.34 -12.33
N LEU A 279 17.02 14.94 -11.64
CA LEU A 279 17.09 16.30 -11.16
C LEU A 279 17.93 16.36 -9.87
N GLU A 280 19.20 16.71 -10.00
CA GLU A 280 20.15 16.76 -8.89
C GLU A 280 19.93 17.97 -7.95
N ILE A 281 19.26 19.02 -8.42
CA ILE A 281 19.01 20.26 -7.66
C ILE A 281 17.83 20.10 -6.68
N TRP A 282 17.02 19.05 -6.84
CA TRP A 282 15.89 18.79 -5.96
C TRP A 282 16.36 18.38 -4.56
N ASN A 283 16.10 19.23 -3.57
CA ASN A 283 16.46 18.98 -2.18
C ASN A 283 15.24 19.10 -1.27
N ASN A 284 14.84 17.97 -0.69
CA ASN A 284 13.63 17.84 0.12
C ASN A 284 13.88 18.06 1.63
N ASN A 285 14.82 18.94 1.98
CA ASN A 285 15.15 19.26 3.37
C ASN A 285 14.07 20.11 4.07
N LYS A 286 13.96 19.95 5.40
CA LYS A 286 13.06 20.76 6.25
C LYS A 286 13.43 22.25 6.12
N GLY A 287 12.43 23.10 5.88
CA GLY A 287 12.60 24.54 5.68
C GLY A 287 12.56 24.99 4.21
N ASN A 288 12.96 24.13 3.27
CA ASN A 288 13.08 24.52 1.86
C ASN A 288 11.95 23.95 0.98
N ARG A 289 10.85 23.50 1.58
CA ARG A 289 9.73 22.84 0.88
C ARG A 289 8.37 23.35 1.34
N ALA A 290 7.52 23.67 0.37
CA ALA A 290 6.09 23.87 0.59
C ALA A 290 5.38 22.53 0.33
N LEU A 291 5.06 21.80 1.39
CA LEU A 291 4.30 20.55 1.25
C LEU A 291 2.81 20.86 1.18
N GLU A 292 2.11 20.32 0.19
CA GLU A 292 0.65 20.46 0.06
C GLU A 292 -0.09 20.01 1.32
N GLY A 293 0.41 18.99 2.02
CA GLY A 293 -0.17 18.49 3.26
C GLY A 293 -0.19 19.52 4.40
N PHE A 294 0.56 20.62 4.32
CA PHE A 294 0.44 21.73 5.28
C PHE A 294 -0.81 22.57 5.07
N TYR A 295 -1.40 22.55 3.87
CA TYR A 295 -2.52 23.42 3.49
C TYR A 295 -3.80 22.61 3.34
N GLN A 296 -4.82 22.97 4.09
CA GLN A 296 -6.08 22.20 4.18
C GLN A 296 -6.90 22.24 2.88
N ASP A 297 -6.75 23.29 2.08
CA ASP A 297 -7.38 23.46 0.77
C ASP A 297 -6.69 22.69 -0.37
N LYS A 298 -5.38 22.40 -0.25
CA LYS A 298 -4.61 21.69 -1.29
C LYS A 298 -4.66 20.18 -1.15
N ASN A 299 -4.53 19.64 0.07
CA ASN A 299 -4.45 18.18 0.26
C ASN A 299 -5.19 17.71 1.51
N SER A 300 -6.51 17.55 1.37
CA SER A 300 -7.36 17.00 2.42
C SER A 300 -7.20 15.49 2.60
N SER A 301 -6.73 14.76 1.57
CA SER A 301 -6.60 13.29 1.57
C SER A 301 -5.41 12.78 2.37
N ASN A 302 -4.29 13.49 2.36
CA ASN A 302 -3.08 13.13 3.09
C ASN A 302 -2.49 14.37 3.79
N PRO A 303 -3.17 14.91 4.82
CA PRO A 303 -2.72 16.10 5.48
C PRO A 303 -1.56 15.81 6.43
N SER A 304 -0.72 16.82 6.65
CA SER A 304 0.43 16.79 7.53
C SER A 304 0.03 16.33 8.94
N GLY A 305 0.78 15.38 9.48
CA GLY A 305 0.65 14.92 10.87
C GLY A 305 1.32 15.84 11.89
N ILE A 306 1.90 16.97 11.46
CA ILE A 306 2.72 17.84 12.32
C ILE A 306 2.03 19.19 12.56
N ILE A 307 1.64 19.88 11.49
CA ILE A 307 1.00 21.20 11.53
C ILE A 307 0.21 21.43 10.25
N GLN A 308 -0.90 22.17 10.34
CA GLN A 308 -1.77 22.50 9.21
C GLN A 308 -2.30 23.93 9.33
N ILE A 309 -2.36 24.62 8.20
CA ILE A 309 -2.98 25.95 8.03
C ILE A 309 -4.04 25.91 6.91
N PRO A 310 -4.96 26.89 6.83
CA PRO A 310 -6.06 26.86 5.87
C PRO A 310 -5.61 26.81 4.41
N SER A 311 -4.63 27.63 4.04
CA SER A 311 -4.15 27.81 2.67
C SER A 311 -2.73 28.37 2.67
N ASP A 312 -2.05 28.27 1.53
CA ASP A 312 -0.77 28.92 1.26
C ASP A 312 -0.91 30.45 1.10
N ILE A 313 -2.12 30.94 0.82
CA ILE A 313 -2.45 32.36 0.74
C ILE A 313 -3.44 32.73 1.85
N ILE A 314 -3.07 33.70 2.68
CA ILE A 314 -3.84 34.14 3.85
C ILE A 314 -4.34 35.58 3.63
N ASN A 315 -5.64 35.74 3.44
CA ASN A 315 -6.26 37.05 3.21
C ASN A 315 -6.61 37.76 4.53
N GLY A 316 -7.13 37.03 5.51
CA GLY A 316 -7.56 37.61 6.79
C GLY A 316 -6.45 38.02 7.75
N ASN A 317 -6.83 38.70 8.83
CA ASN A 317 -5.93 39.09 9.93
C ASN A 317 -5.69 37.99 10.96
N ILE A 318 -6.31 36.82 10.78
CA ILE A 318 -6.25 35.71 11.70
C ILE A 318 -5.77 34.48 10.94
N LEU A 319 -4.64 33.94 11.36
CA LEU A 319 -4.12 32.67 10.88
C LEU A 319 -4.57 31.56 11.84
N ARG A 320 -5.47 30.71 11.36
CA ARG A 320 -5.87 29.49 12.06
C ARG A 320 -4.75 28.45 11.91
N VAL A 321 -4.32 27.85 13.01
CA VAL A 321 -3.28 26.81 13.01
C VAL A 321 -3.82 25.59 13.74
N PHE A 322 -3.78 24.43 13.07
CA PHE A 322 -4.14 23.15 13.65
C PHE A 322 -2.88 22.29 13.82
N ILE A 323 -2.66 21.78 15.03
CA ILE A 323 -1.53 20.92 15.38
C ILE A 323 -2.13 19.56 15.75
N PRO A 324 -2.01 18.54 14.88
CA PRO A 324 -2.38 17.18 15.21
C PRO A 324 -1.55 16.68 16.39
N LEU A 325 -2.18 15.95 17.30
CA LEU A 325 -1.48 15.23 18.35
C LEU A 325 -1.20 13.81 17.85
N SER A 326 0.00 13.32 18.10
CA SER A 326 0.38 11.93 17.82
C SER A 326 0.91 11.28 19.09
N ILE A 327 0.77 9.95 19.15
CA ILE A 327 1.31 9.16 20.25
C ILE A 327 2.84 9.32 20.34
N SER A 328 3.53 9.60 19.24
CA SER A 328 5.01 9.77 19.24
C SER A 328 5.49 10.93 20.09
N MET A 329 4.69 11.98 20.20
CA MET A 329 5.02 13.10 21.06
C MET A 329 4.46 12.94 22.47
N GLU A 330 3.59 11.95 22.74
CA GLU A 330 2.86 11.85 24.00
C GLU A 330 3.79 11.71 25.21
N ASP A 331 4.79 10.84 25.17
CA ASP A 331 5.73 10.67 26.28
C ASP A 331 6.59 11.91 26.51
N SER A 332 7.01 12.57 25.43
CA SER A 332 7.78 13.82 25.50
C SER A 332 6.94 14.95 26.09
N ILE A 333 5.66 15.04 25.69
CA ILE A 333 4.69 15.99 26.25
C ILE A 333 4.46 15.68 27.73
N LYS A 334 4.19 14.42 28.10
CA LYS A 334 3.99 13.98 29.49
C LYS A 334 5.18 14.34 30.37
N LYS A 335 6.39 14.07 29.90
CA LYS A 335 7.64 14.44 30.58
C LYS A 335 7.77 15.95 30.75
N PHE A 336 7.49 16.73 29.71
CA PHE A 336 7.56 18.19 29.76
C PHE A 336 6.57 18.80 30.76
N ILE A 337 5.33 18.31 30.78
CA ILE A 337 4.30 18.79 31.70
C ILE A 337 4.38 18.15 33.09
N LYS A 338 5.38 17.29 33.34
CA LYS A 338 5.58 16.53 34.58
C LYS A 338 4.31 15.77 35.01
N TYR A 339 3.69 15.09 34.05
CA TYR A 339 2.38 14.44 34.16
C TYR A 339 2.22 13.64 35.46
N ASP A 340 3.13 12.72 35.75
CA ASP A 340 3.00 11.79 36.88
C ASP A 340 3.01 12.51 38.23
N SER A 341 3.94 13.47 38.41
CA SER A 341 4.02 14.27 39.63
C SER A 341 2.75 15.10 39.89
N VAL A 342 2.09 15.52 38.82
CA VAL A 342 0.88 16.34 38.87
C VAL A 342 -0.35 15.48 39.09
N MET A 343 -0.36 14.26 38.56
CA MET A 343 -1.47 13.33 38.73
C MET A 343 -1.49 12.72 40.13
N SER A 344 -0.31 12.45 40.72
CA SER A 344 -0.16 11.90 42.07
C SER A 344 -0.47 12.90 43.20
N SER A 345 -0.48 14.21 42.91
CA SER A 345 -0.59 15.26 43.93
C SER A 345 -1.98 15.92 44.04
N LYS A 346 -2.99 15.48 43.29
CA LYS A 346 -4.23 16.27 43.08
C LYS A 346 -5.53 15.66 43.60
N LYS A 347 -6.36 16.54 44.18
CA LYS A 347 -7.73 16.33 44.69
C LYS A 347 -8.77 16.16 43.56
N GLU A 348 -9.93 15.58 43.90
CA GLU A 348 -11.05 15.19 43.02
C GLU A 348 -11.55 16.25 42.01
N ASN A 349 -11.34 17.55 42.24
CA ASN A 349 -11.83 18.65 41.38
C ASN A 349 -10.80 19.21 40.37
N PHE A 350 -9.74 18.47 40.04
CA PHE A 350 -8.74 18.95 39.08
C PHE A 350 -9.22 18.88 37.62
N ASN A 351 -9.34 20.03 36.95
CA ASN A 351 -9.65 20.09 35.52
C ASN A 351 -8.42 19.69 34.67
N LYS A 352 -8.30 18.39 34.42
CA LYS A 352 -7.24 17.77 33.61
C LYS A 352 -7.12 18.39 32.21
N GLY A 353 -8.25 18.62 31.54
CA GLY A 353 -8.28 19.18 30.18
C GLY A 353 -7.63 20.57 30.06
N ARG A 354 -7.94 21.48 31.00
CA ARG A 354 -7.32 22.82 31.01
C ARG A 354 -5.82 22.77 31.29
N TYR A 355 -5.37 21.86 32.15
CA TYR A 355 -3.94 21.68 32.41
C TYR A 355 -3.21 21.15 31.18
N PHE A 356 -3.75 20.12 30.51
CA PHE A 356 -3.17 19.59 29.29
C PHE A 356 -3.12 20.64 28.18
N LEU A 357 -4.20 21.40 27.95
CA LEU A 357 -4.18 22.47 26.96
C LEU A 357 -3.10 23.52 27.24
N LYS A 358 -2.92 23.92 28.50
CA LYS A 358 -1.86 24.86 28.88
C LYS A 358 -0.47 24.26 28.67
N GLY A 359 -0.29 22.99 29.03
CA GLY A 359 0.97 22.26 28.82
C GLY A 359 1.31 22.13 27.33
N LEU A 360 0.34 21.72 26.51
CA LEU A 360 0.48 21.59 25.05
C LEU A 360 0.77 22.94 24.39
N SER A 361 0.09 24.01 24.79
CA SER A 361 0.34 25.37 24.26
C SER A 361 1.75 25.87 24.59
N ASN A 362 2.34 25.43 25.71
CA ASN A 362 3.72 25.75 26.07
C ASN A 362 4.75 24.83 25.39
N PHE A 363 4.35 23.59 25.07
CA PHE A 363 5.20 22.60 24.40
C PHE A 363 5.42 22.96 22.93
N TYR A 364 4.34 23.29 22.20
CA TYR A 364 4.40 23.72 20.82
C TYR A 364 4.50 25.25 20.74
N LYS A 365 5.70 25.75 20.48
CA LYS A 365 5.93 27.19 20.28
C LYS A 365 5.83 27.53 18.81
N LEU A 366 4.99 28.51 18.49
CA LEU A 366 4.79 29.02 17.13
C LEU A 366 5.49 30.36 16.99
N SER A 367 6.22 30.56 15.90
CA SER A 367 6.86 31.83 15.55
C SER A 367 6.69 32.17 14.08
N ILE A 368 6.59 33.46 13.78
CA ILE A 368 6.69 34.01 12.41
C ILE A 368 7.81 35.05 12.45
N ASP A 369 8.81 34.93 11.58
CA ASP A 369 9.99 35.81 11.52
C ASP A 369 10.59 36.10 12.92
N ASP A 370 10.92 35.03 13.65
CA ASP A 370 11.44 35.05 15.03
C ASP A 370 10.53 35.63 16.13
N SER A 371 9.37 36.18 15.77
CA SER A 371 8.36 36.65 16.73
C SER A 371 7.56 35.48 17.28
N ILE A 372 7.72 35.18 18.57
CA ILE A 372 7.04 34.06 19.24
C ILE A 372 5.64 34.46 19.66
N PHE A 373 4.65 33.65 19.31
CA PHE A 373 3.26 33.84 19.70
C PHE A 373 2.93 33.02 20.95
N ASN A 374 2.38 33.70 21.96
CA ASN A 374 1.78 33.03 23.10
C ASN A 374 0.26 33.04 22.93
N THR A 375 -0.30 31.93 22.47
CA THR A 375 -1.72 31.85 22.11
C THR A 375 -2.45 30.77 22.89
N LYS A 376 -3.74 30.99 23.10
CA LYS A 376 -4.61 30.07 23.81
C LYS A 376 -5.11 29.00 22.83
N SER A 377 -4.78 27.75 23.12
CA SER A 377 -5.22 26.62 22.29
C SER A 377 -6.50 25.97 22.81
N TYR A 378 -7.22 25.31 21.91
CA TYR A 378 -8.42 24.51 22.20
C TYR A 378 -8.27 23.11 21.62
N PHE A 379 -8.88 22.10 22.23
CA PHE A 379 -8.94 20.78 21.61
C PHE A 379 -9.91 20.80 20.44
N GLN A 380 -9.52 20.19 19.33
CA GLN A 380 -10.39 20.06 18.16
C GLN A 380 -10.12 18.72 17.46
N TYR A 381 -11.16 18.18 16.84
CA TYR A 381 -11.01 17.14 15.82
C TYR A 381 -10.88 17.81 14.46
N ASN A 382 -9.97 17.30 13.63
CA ASN A 382 -9.89 17.74 12.25
C ASN A 382 -11.14 17.25 11.49
N ASN A 383 -11.86 18.16 10.84
CA ASN A 383 -13.09 17.83 10.13
C ASN A 383 -12.88 16.85 8.95
N SER A 384 -11.71 16.84 8.30
CA SER A 384 -11.46 15.98 7.14
C SER A 384 -10.95 14.58 7.50
N THR A 385 -10.20 14.46 8.60
CA THR A 385 -9.50 13.22 8.97
C THR A 385 -9.90 12.65 10.33
N ASN A 386 -10.78 13.32 11.07
CA ASN A 386 -11.15 12.99 12.46
C ASN A 386 -9.95 12.87 13.42
N ARG A 387 -8.80 13.43 13.05
CA ARG A 387 -7.60 13.43 13.90
C ARG A 387 -7.75 14.35 15.10
N LYS A 388 -7.32 13.87 16.26
CA LYS A 388 -7.27 14.67 17.50
C LYS A 388 -6.12 15.67 17.41
N GLY A 389 -6.38 16.90 17.82
CA GLY A 389 -5.38 17.94 17.80
C GLY A 389 -5.71 19.11 18.71
N ILE A 390 -4.86 20.12 18.64
CA ILE A 390 -5.15 21.44 19.18
C ILE A 390 -5.27 22.45 18.04
N ILE A 391 -6.15 23.42 18.23
CA ILE A 391 -6.29 24.58 17.38
C ILE A 391 -5.86 25.83 18.13
N THR A 392 -5.15 26.71 17.43
CA THR A 392 -4.85 28.07 17.88
C THR A 392 -5.06 29.07 16.76
N TYR A 393 -5.13 30.35 17.12
CA TYR A 393 -5.37 31.47 16.21
C TYR A 393 -4.30 32.52 16.45
N LEU A 394 -3.52 32.83 15.42
CA LEU A 394 -2.48 33.85 15.45
C LEU A 394 -3.03 35.13 14.81
N ASN A 395 -2.90 36.27 15.49
CA ASN A 395 -3.18 37.56 14.86
C ASN A 395 -2.00 37.90 13.94
N VAL A 396 -2.27 37.98 12.65
CA VAL A 396 -1.31 38.31 11.58
C VAL A 396 -1.68 39.61 10.87
N GLY A 397 -2.61 40.40 11.42
CA GLY A 397 -3.05 41.66 10.82
C GLY A 397 -1.99 42.78 10.85
N TYR A 398 -0.93 42.62 11.65
CA TYR A 398 0.20 43.54 11.66
C TYR A 398 1.24 43.23 10.57
N LEU A 399 1.16 42.06 9.94
CA LEU A 399 2.05 41.68 8.85
C LEU A 399 1.64 42.44 7.59
N LYS A 400 2.63 42.94 6.86
CA LYS A 400 2.40 43.55 5.55
C LYS A 400 2.15 42.43 4.53
N GLU A 401 1.76 42.83 3.33
CA GLU A 401 1.68 41.88 2.23
C GLU A 401 3.07 41.34 1.89
N GLY A 402 3.20 40.02 1.80
CA GLY A 402 4.50 39.38 1.63
C GLY A 402 4.53 37.88 1.99
N LEU A 403 5.68 37.27 1.75
CA LEU A 403 5.96 35.87 2.09
C LEU A 403 6.48 35.79 3.53
N TYR A 404 5.93 34.85 4.29
CA TYR A 404 6.26 34.60 5.69
C TYR A 404 6.41 33.11 5.94
N GLU A 405 7.14 32.75 7.00
CA GLU A 405 7.30 31.37 7.43
C GLU A 405 6.75 31.17 8.83
N LEU A 406 5.75 30.27 8.97
CA LEU A 406 5.28 29.80 10.25
C LEU A 406 6.16 28.63 10.72
N GLU A 407 6.92 28.86 11.77
CA GLU A 407 7.78 27.85 12.36
C GLU A 407 7.16 27.28 13.65
N MET A 408 7.18 25.95 13.77
CA MET A 408 6.79 25.24 14.99
C MET A 408 8.00 24.59 15.64
N ARG A 409 8.27 24.95 16.90
CA ARG A 409 9.39 24.42 17.70
C ARG A 409 8.90 23.75 18.98
N GLY A 410 9.57 22.68 19.37
CA GLY A 410 9.43 22.08 20.70
C GLY A 410 10.24 22.82 21.78
N PRO A 411 10.23 22.33 23.02
CA PRO A 411 11.09 22.86 24.08
C PRO A 411 12.58 22.72 23.71
N LYS A 412 13.35 23.81 23.81
CA LYS A 412 14.79 23.85 23.47
C LYS A 412 15.65 22.81 24.22
N GLU A 413 15.21 22.44 25.43
CA GLU A 413 15.87 21.42 26.27
C GLU A 413 15.73 20.00 25.71
N MET A 414 14.69 19.75 24.90
CA MET A 414 14.38 18.43 24.34
C MET A 414 14.71 18.35 22.85
N TYR A 415 14.59 19.45 22.11
CA TYR A 415 14.72 19.48 20.66
C TYR A 415 15.58 20.66 20.20
N LYS A 416 16.61 20.34 19.40
CA LYS A 416 17.51 21.34 18.80
C LYS A 416 16.94 21.98 17.54
N ASN A 417 16.14 21.24 16.78
CA ASN A 417 15.62 21.64 15.48
C ASN A 417 14.10 21.91 15.55
N SER A 418 13.59 22.70 14.60
CA SER A 418 12.16 22.89 14.44
C SER A 418 11.44 21.61 13.98
N PHE A 419 10.19 21.50 14.39
CA PHE A 419 9.31 20.41 13.99
C PHE A 419 8.83 20.60 12.55
N ALA A 420 8.42 21.82 12.20
CA ALA A 420 7.99 22.19 10.86
C ALA A 420 8.24 23.69 10.58
N ILE A 421 8.41 24.00 9.31
CA ILE A 421 8.44 25.36 8.74
C ILE A 421 7.41 25.34 7.60
N VAL A 422 6.42 26.22 7.67
CA VAL A 422 5.32 26.30 6.71
C VAL A 422 5.32 27.69 6.09
N PRO A 423 5.70 27.82 4.81
CA PRO A 423 5.64 29.11 4.13
C PRO A 423 4.18 29.47 3.84
N PHE A 424 3.84 30.76 3.91
CA PHE A 424 2.54 31.29 3.47
C PHE A 424 2.69 32.72 3.00
N TYR A 425 1.81 33.16 2.12
CA TYR A 425 1.76 34.53 1.62
C TYR A 425 0.61 35.28 2.29
N LYS A 426 0.89 36.40 2.95
CA LYS A 426 -0.13 37.30 3.50
C LYS A 426 -0.57 38.28 2.42
N THR A 427 -1.87 38.43 2.20
CA THR A 427 -2.46 39.50 1.39
C THR A 427 -3.27 40.44 2.28
N ASN A 428 -3.49 41.69 1.88
CA ASN A 428 -4.23 42.68 2.69
C ASN A 428 -5.74 42.77 2.35
N TYR A 429 -6.28 41.77 1.64
CA TYR A 429 -7.66 41.79 1.11
C TYR A 429 -8.70 41.21 2.05
#